data_AF-A0A520EII0-F1
#
_entry.id   AF-A0A520EII0-F1
#
_cell.length_a   1.000
_cell.length_b   1.000
_cell.length_c   1.000
_cell.angle_alpha   90.00
_cell.angle_beta   90.00
_cell.angle_gamma   90.00
#
_symmetry.space_group_name_H-M   'P 1'
#
loop_
_entity.id
_entity.type
_entity.pdbx_description
1 polymer ?
#
loop_
_entity_poly.entity_id
_entity_poly.type
_entity_poly.pdbx_seq_one_letter_code
_entity_poly.pdbx_strand_id
1 'polypeptide(L)'
;MKAKYISYQDTHSFSKLVLDYVNDVDFLKSFYSYRPDINGLKEAVDAHNFLGERSVLVSALKQQYKNIKVNKAVSHNIELLLNENTFTITTGHQLNLFTGPLYFIYKIVTTINLALELKIAYPEKNFVPVYWMATEDHDFEEINHVSVDEKNISWIQ
;
A
#
# COMPACT_ATOMS: atom_id res chain seq x y z
N MET A 1 24.42 0.46 -0.12
CA MET A 1 24.25 1.56 0.85
C MET A 1 24.18 0.97 2.25
N LYS A 2 24.75 1.62 3.27
CA LYS A 2 24.55 1.23 4.67
C LYS A 2 23.30 1.95 5.19
N ALA A 3 22.32 1.21 5.71
CA ALA A 3 21.16 1.78 6.39
C ALA A 3 21.48 1.94 7.89
N LYS A 4 20.94 3.00 8.51
CA LYS A 4 20.89 3.17 9.97
C LYS A 4 19.43 3.16 10.39
N TYR A 5 19.16 2.53 11.53
CA TYR A 5 17.82 2.42 12.08
C TYR A 5 17.73 3.26 13.35
N ILE A 6 16.60 3.93 13.53
CA ILE A 6 16.24 4.70 14.72
C ILE A 6 14.85 4.20 15.11
N SER A 7 14.60 3.98 16.41
CA SER A 7 13.28 3.54 16.85
C SER A 7 12.26 4.64 16.62
N TYR A 8 10.99 4.29 16.40
CA TYR A 8 9.92 5.29 16.27
C TYR A 8 9.87 6.25 17.47
N GLN A 9 10.13 5.74 18.67
CA GLN A 9 10.16 6.52 19.92
C GLN A 9 11.26 7.58 19.90
N ASP A 10 12.45 7.23 19.40
CA ASP A 10 13.61 8.11 19.35
C ASP A 10 13.51 9.19 18.26
N THR A 11 12.58 9.04 17.31
CA THR A 11 12.33 10.08 16.30
C THR A 11 11.63 11.31 16.87
N HIS A 12 10.88 11.16 17.98
CA HIS A 12 10.00 12.19 18.54
C HIS A 12 8.95 12.75 17.56
N SER A 13 8.70 12.08 16.43
CA SER A 13 7.80 12.54 15.35
C SER A 13 6.42 11.90 15.36
N PHE A 14 6.14 10.98 16.28
CA PHE A 14 4.89 10.22 16.32
C PHE A 14 4.10 10.46 17.59
N SER A 15 2.76 10.45 17.46
CA SER A 15 1.87 10.58 18.60
C SER A 15 1.93 9.35 19.50
N LYS A 16 1.54 9.51 20.77
CA LYS A 16 1.44 8.39 21.71
C LYS A 16 0.57 7.25 21.18
N LEU A 17 -0.51 7.55 20.47
CA LEU A 17 -1.39 6.55 19.88
C LEU A 17 -0.66 5.66 18.88
N VAL A 18 0.15 6.25 17.98
CA VAL A 18 0.93 5.48 16.99
C VAL A 18 1.97 4.62 17.69
N LEU A 19 2.67 5.17 18.69
CA LEU A 19 3.67 4.44 19.45
C LEU A 19 3.04 3.28 20.24
N ASP A 20 1.90 3.49 20.88
CA ASP A 20 1.15 2.46 21.60
C ASP A 20 0.65 1.35 20.65
N TYR A 21 0.24 1.71 19.43
CA TYR A 21 -0.17 0.75 18.41
C TYR A 21 1.00 -0.12 17.95
N VAL A 22 2.15 0.49 17.66
CA VAL A 22 3.36 -0.24 17.24
C VAL A 22 3.84 -1.17 18.37
N ASN A 23 3.80 -0.72 19.63
CA ASN A 23 4.28 -1.45 20.80
C ASN A 23 3.29 -2.49 21.38
N ASP A 24 2.19 -2.78 20.69
CA ASP A 24 1.18 -3.77 21.11
C ASP A 24 0.55 -3.52 22.49
N VAL A 25 0.22 -2.25 22.79
CA VAL A 25 -0.44 -1.93 24.06
C VAL A 25 -1.85 -2.53 24.12
N ASP A 26 -2.14 -3.28 25.18
CA ASP A 26 -3.39 -4.06 25.33
C ASP A 26 -4.67 -3.25 25.13
N PHE A 27 -4.69 -1.99 25.60
CA PHE A 27 -5.85 -1.11 25.43
C PHE A 27 -6.25 -0.92 23.96
N LEU A 28 -5.29 -0.97 23.02
CA LEU A 28 -5.58 -0.77 21.60
C LEU A 28 -6.04 -2.04 20.88
N LYS A 29 -5.91 -3.23 21.48
CA LYS A 29 -6.21 -4.52 20.82
C LYS A 29 -7.66 -4.64 20.37
N SER A 30 -8.60 -3.97 21.03
CA SER A 30 -10.02 -3.97 20.63
C SER A 30 -10.32 -3.10 19.40
N PHE A 31 -9.38 -2.27 18.94
CA PHE A 31 -9.60 -1.31 17.84
C PHE A 31 -9.14 -1.83 16.48
N TYR A 32 -8.48 -2.99 16.41
CA TYR A 32 -8.03 -3.59 15.16
C TYR A 32 -8.09 -5.11 15.25
N SER A 33 -8.32 -5.78 14.12
CA SER A 33 -8.51 -7.24 14.09
C SER A 33 -7.20 -8.02 14.16
N TYR A 34 -6.12 -7.50 13.58
CA TYR A 34 -4.86 -8.21 13.42
C TYR A 34 -3.65 -7.30 13.66
N ARG A 35 -2.59 -7.85 14.24
CA ARG A 35 -1.33 -7.13 14.44
C ARG A 35 -0.67 -6.76 13.12
N PRO A 36 0.02 -5.60 13.04
CA PRO A 36 0.83 -5.21 11.89
C PRO A 36 2.20 -5.91 11.89
N ASP A 37 2.21 -7.22 12.12
CA ASP A 37 3.40 -8.08 12.07
C ASP A 37 3.10 -9.35 11.26
N ILE A 38 4.11 -10.20 11.02
CA ILE A 38 3.96 -11.40 10.19
C ILE A 38 2.90 -12.35 10.74
N ASN A 39 2.74 -12.47 12.06
CA ASN A 39 1.75 -13.37 12.65
C ASN A 39 0.33 -12.82 12.45
N GLY A 40 0.11 -11.53 12.73
CA GLY A 40 -1.17 -10.89 12.48
C GLY A 40 -1.55 -10.88 11.01
N LEU A 41 -0.59 -10.67 10.10
CA LEU A 41 -0.82 -10.77 8.67
C LEU A 41 -1.18 -12.21 8.26
N LYS A 42 -0.58 -13.24 8.87
CA LYS A 42 -0.98 -14.63 8.65
C LYS A 42 -2.44 -14.86 9.03
N GLU A 43 -2.83 -14.39 10.21
CA GLU A 43 -4.21 -14.50 10.70
C GLU A 43 -5.18 -13.77 9.78
N ALA A 44 -4.82 -12.58 9.30
CA ALA A 44 -5.62 -11.82 8.34
C ALA A 44 -5.84 -12.59 7.04
N VAL A 45 -4.79 -13.21 6.51
CA VAL A 45 -4.86 -14.01 5.28
C VAL A 45 -5.64 -15.30 5.48
N ASP A 46 -5.46 -15.99 6.61
CA ASP A 46 -6.18 -17.25 6.91
C ASP A 46 -7.66 -17.03 7.19
N ALA A 47 -8.02 -15.88 7.79
CA ALA A 47 -9.40 -15.48 8.02
C ALA A 47 -10.08 -14.90 6.77
N HIS A 48 -9.33 -14.58 5.72
CA HIS A 48 -9.86 -13.93 4.54
C HIS A 48 -10.68 -14.92 3.69
N ASN A 49 -11.99 -14.70 3.65
CA ASN A 49 -12.92 -15.45 2.82
C ASN A 49 -13.59 -14.49 1.81
N PHE A 50 -13.01 -14.40 0.61
CA PHE A 50 -13.54 -13.54 -0.45
C PHE A 50 -14.66 -14.25 -1.23
N LEU A 51 -15.87 -13.68 -1.21
CA LEU A 51 -17.06 -14.20 -1.89
C LEU A 51 -17.41 -13.44 -3.19
N GLY A 52 -16.55 -12.55 -3.65
CA GLY A 52 -16.79 -11.72 -4.83
C GLY A 52 -16.27 -12.32 -6.14
N GLU A 53 -16.58 -11.63 -7.25
CA GLU A 53 -16.19 -12.04 -8.60
C GLU A 53 -14.80 -11.51 -9.00
N ARG A 54 -13.76 -12.35 -8.80
CA ARG A 54 -12.38 -12.01 -9.20
C ARG A 54 -12.26 -11.70 -10.71
N SER A 55 -13.05 -12.39 -11.52
CA SER A 55 -13.09 -12.23 -12.99
C SER A 55 -13.48 -10.81 -13.43
N VAL A 56 -14.40 -10.18 -12.69
CA VAL A 56 -14.85 -8.80 -12.95
C VAL A 56 -13.72 -7.81 -12.68
N LEU A 57 -13.03 -7.93 -11.54
CA LEU A 57 -11.88 -7.10 -11.20
C LEU A 57 -10.78 -7.22 -12.27
N VAL A 58 -10.42 -8.45 -12.62
CA VAL A 58 -9.35 -8.71 -13.61
C VAL A 58 -9.72 -8.16 -14.99
N SER A 59 -10.98 -8.31 -15.41
CA SER A 59 -11.45 -7.75 -16.68
C SER A 59 -11.39 -6.22 -16.68
N ALA A 60 -11.80 -5.57 -15.60
CA ALA A 60 -11.73 -4.11 -15.44
C ALA A 60 -10.28 -3.62 -15.49
N LEU A 61 -9.37 -4.27 -14.77
CA LEU A 61 -7.94 -3.92 -14.79
C LEU A 61 -7.31 -4.14 -16.17
N LYS A 62 -7.57 -5.27 -16.83
CA LYS A 62 -7.08 -5.50 -18.20
C LYS A 62 -7.56 -4.43 -19.17
N GLN A 63 -8.82 -4.01 -19.04
CA GLN A 63 -9.38 -2.94 -19.87
C GLN A 63 -8.71 -1.60 -19.57
N GLN A 64 -8.51 -1.25 -18.29
CA GLN A 64 -7.83 -0.02 -17.88
C GLN A 64 -6.40 0.06 -18.42
N TYR A 65 -5.66 -1.05 -18.40
CA TYR A 65 -4.27 -1.10 -18.85
C TYR A 65 -4.10 -1.37 -20.36
N LYS A 66 -5.18 -1.62 -21.11
CA LYS A 66 -5.13 -2.06 -22.52
C LYS A 66 -4.30 -1.16 -23.44
N ASN A 67 -4.36 0.16 -23.23
CA ASN A 67 -3.70 1.16 -24.08
C ASN A 67 -2.38 1.68 -23.48
N ILE A 68 -1.92 1.09 -22.38
CA ILE A 68 -0.71 1.50 -21.68
C ILE A 68 0.34 0.41 -21.88
N LYS A 69 1.56 0.81 -22.28
CA LYS A 69 2.68 -0.13 -22.33
C LYS A 69 3.07 -0.53 -20.90
N VAL A 70 2.69 -1.73 -20.50
CA VAL A 70 2.96 -2.27 -19.16
C VAL A 70 4.18 -3.17 -19.12
N ASN A 71 4.81 -3.25 -17.95
CA ASN A 71 5.80 -4.28 -17.65
C ASN A 71 5.12 -5.66 -17.57
N LYS A 72 5.80 -6.72 -17.99
CA LYS A 72 5.33 -8.12 -17.85
C LYS A 72 4.89 -8.44 -16.42
N ALA A 73 5.56 -7.89 -15.41
CA ALA A 73 5.19 -8.07 -14.01
C ALA A 73 3.77 -7.56 -13.70
N VAL A 74 3.35 -6.44 -14.29
CA VAL A 74 2.00 -5.89 -14.09
C VAL A 74 0.96 -6.80 -14.71
N SER A 75 1.16 -7.23 -15.96
CA SER A 75 0.25 -8.18 -16.61
C SER A 75 0.15 -9.49 -15.84
N HIS A 76 1.28 -10.03 -15.38
CA HIS A 76 1.30 -11.25 -14.58
C HIS A 76 0.56 -11.08 -13.24
N ASN A 77 0.78 -9.97 -12.54
CA ASN A 77 0.07 -9.66 -11.31
C ASN A 77 -1.44 -9.55 -11.51
N ILE A 78 -1.90 -8.93 -12.60
CA ILE A 78 -3.32 -8.86 -12.94
C ILE A 78 -3.91 -10.25 -13.16
N GLU A 79 -3.20 -11.14 -13.86
CA GLU A 79 -3.68 -12.53 -14.06
C GLU A 79 -3.73 -13.31 -12.73
N LEU A 80 -2.73 -13.14 -11.85
CA LEU A 80 -2.69 -13.83 -10.55
C LEU A 80 -3.94 -13.55 -9.70
N LEU A 81 -4.57 -12.38 -9.84
CA LEU A 81 -5.77 -12.02 -9.08
C LEU A 81 -6.96 -12.95 -9.34
N LEU A 82 -6.97 -13.71 -10.45
CA LEU A 82 -7.96 -14.76 -10.72
C LEU A 82 -7.88 -15.92 -9.72
N ASN A 83 -6.70 -16.20 -9.18
CA ASN A 83 -6.50 -17.36 -8.32
C ASN A 83 -7.04 -17.09 -6.90
N GLU A 84 -7.70 -18.09 -6.32
CA GLU A 84 -8.28 -18.01 -4.97
C GLU A 84 -7.22 -17.83 -3.88
N ASN A 85 -6.02 -18.36 -4.09
CA ASN A 85 -4.88 -18.21 -3.19
C ASN A 85 -4.09 -16.90 -3.38
N THR A 86 -4.64 -15.94 -4.13
CA THR A 86 -4.04 -14.62 -4.33
C THR A 86 -4.72 -13.56 -3.48
N PHE A 87 -3.89 -12.81 -2.76
CA PHE A 87 -4.24 -11.68 -1.91
C PHE A 87 -3.58 -10.41 -2.43
N THR A 88 -4.12 -9.25 -2.06
CA THR A 88 -3.50 -7.95 -2.37
C THR A 88 -2.86 -7.36 -1.13
N ILE A 89 -1.69 -6.74 -1.32
CA ILE A 89 -1.14 -5.80 -0.33
C ILE A 89 -1.42 -4.42 -0.92
N THR A 90 -2.29 -3.67 -0.26
CA THR A 90 -2.84 -2.44 -0.82
C THR A 90 -2.44 -1.24 0.02
N THR A 91 -1.94 -0.21 -0.64
CA THR A 91 -1.80 1.13 -0.08
C THR A 91 -2.43 2.13 -1.04
N GLY A 92 -2.61 3.37 -0.61
CA GLY A 92 -3.13 4.41 -1.47
C GLY A 92 -2.71 5.80 -1.02
N HIS A 93 -2.86 6.74 -1.96
CA HIS A 93 -2.75 8.17 -1.71
C HIS A 93 -3.43 8.97 -2.81
N GLN A 94 -3.62 10.27 -2.57
CA GLN A 94 -4.14 11.20 -3.56
C GLN A 94 -3.14 11.43 -4.71
N LEU A 95 -3.65 11.95 -5.83
CA LEU A 95 -2.94 12.19 -7.08
C LEU A 95 -2.06 13.45 -7.03
N ASN A 96 -1.03 13.43 -6.19
CA ASN A 96 -0.13 14.56 -6.03
C ASN A 96 0.69 14.85 -7.30
N LEU A 97 0.82 16.15 -7.61
CA LEU A 97 1.71 16.62 -8.68
C LEU A 97 3.15 16.12 -8.42
N PHE A 98 3.81 15.58 -9.45
CA PHE A 98 5.18 15.03 -9.36
C PHE A 98 5.39 14.02 -8.22
N THR A 99 4.39 13.20 -7.91
CA THR A 99 4.40 12.22 -6.79
C THR A 99 4.38 12.84 -5.40
N GLY A 100 4.33 14.17 -5.28
CA GLY A 100 4.16 14.89 -4.02
C GLY A 100 5.21 14.56 -2.97
N PRO A 101 4.81 14.37 -1.70
CA PRO A 101 5.74 14.13 -0.60
C PRO A 101 6.40 12.75 -0.70
N LEU A 102 7.62 12.64 -0.17
CA LEU A 102 8.45 11.44 -0.30
C LEU A 102 7.78 10.16 0.24
N TYR A 103 6.87 10.28 1.20
CA TYR A 103 6.13 9.14 1.73
C TYR A 103 5.23 8.47 0.67
N PHE A 104 4.86 9.16 -0.42
CA PHE A 104 4.14 8.55 -1.55
C PHE A 104 4.94 7.38 -2.12
N ILE A 105 6.24 7.61 -2.38
CA ILE A 105 7.15 6.59 -2.88
C ILE A 105 7.40 5.52 -1.81
N TYR A 106 7.56 5.91 -0.54
CA TYR A 106 7.76 4.94 0.54
C TYR A 106 6.56 4.00 0.71
N LYS A 107 5.32 4.50 0.62
CA LYS A 107 4.12 3.65 0.63
C LYS A 107 4.18 2.58 -0.46
N ILE A 108 4.53 2.96 -1.69
CA ILE A 108 4.65 2.03 -2.83
C ILE A 108 5.74 0.99 -2.59
N VAL A 109 6.95 1.43 -2.21
CA VAL A 109 8.09 0.54 -1.97
C VAL A 109 7.81 -0.42 -0.81
N THR A 110 7.23 0.06 0.29
CA THR A 110 6.84 -0.78 1.43
C THR A 110 5.80 -1.82 1.02
N THR A 111 4.83 -1.44 0.19
CA THR A 111 3.80 -2.37 -0.32
C THR A 111 4.40 -3.48 -1.18
N ILE A 112 5.33 -3.13 -2.07
CA ILE A 112 6.05 -4.11 -2.91
C ILE A 112 6.90 -5.03 -2.03
N ASN A 113 7.68 -4.48 -1.10
CA ASN A 113 8.55 -5.27 -0.22
C ASN A 113 7.74 -6.21 0.66
N LEU A 114 6.64 -5.74 1.25
CA LEU A 114 5.78 -6.58 2.09
C LEU A 114 5.16 -7.73 1.28
N ALA A 115 4.74 -7.49 0.03
CA ALA A 115 4.26 -8.56 -0.84
C ALA A 115 5.35 -9.62 -1.12
N LEU A 116 6.60 -9.19 -1.30
CA LEU A 116 7.73 -10.10 -1.46
C LEU A 116 8.03 -10.90 -0.18
N GLU A 117 8.07 -10.23 0.96
CA GLU A 117 8.30 -10.87 2.27
C GLU A 117 7.22 -11.91 2.59
N LEU A 118 5.95 -11.59 2.32
CA LEU A 118 4.85 -12.53 2.50
C LEU A 118 4.91 -13.68 1.51
N LYS A 119 5.35 -13.46 0.26
CA LYS A 119 5.54 -14.55 -0.71
C LYS A 119 6.65 -15.52 -0.27
N ILE A 120 7.70 -15.02 0.39
CA ILE A 120 8.76 -15.84 0.98
C ILE A 120 8.23 -16.62 2.19
N ALA A 121 7.46 -15.97 3.06
CA ALA A 121 6.89 -16.58 4.25
C ALA A 121 5.80 -17.62 3.94
N TYR A 122 5.02 -17.41 2.87
CA TYR A 122 3.91 -18.25 2.44
C TYR A 122 4.01 -18.59 0.94
N PRO A 123 4.91 -19.51 0.53
CA PRO A 123 5.19 -19.81 -0.87
C PRO A 123 3.99 -20.33 -1.67
N GLU A 124 3.00 -20.93 -1.00
CA GLU A 124 1.77 -21.47 -1.55
C GLU A 124 0.71 -20.40 -1.88
N LYS A 125 0.87 -19.18 -1.35
CA LYS A 125 -0.01 -18.03 -1.58
C LYS A 125 0.65 -17.02 -2.49
N ASN A 126 -0.15 -16.16 -3.14
CA ASN A 126 0.36 -15.06 -3.95
C ASN A 126 -0.04 -13.72 -3.34
N PHE A 127 0.84 -12.73 -3.44
CA PHE A 127 0.63 -11.40 -2.90
C PHE A 127 0.90 -10.38 -4.00
N VAL A 128 -0.15 -9.69 -4.43
CA VAL A 128 -0.07 -8.68 -5.50
C VAL A 128 -0.02 -7.29 -4.86
N PRO A 129 1.06 -6.51 -5.04
CA PRO A 129 1.09 -5.14 -4.57
C PRO A 129 0.15 -4.27 -5.42
N VAL A 130 -0.75 -3.55 -4.75
CA VAL A 130 -1.73 -2.65 -5.37
C VAL A 130 -1.54 -1.25 -4.80
N TYR A 131 -1.42 -0.28 -5.70
CA TYR A 131 -1.46 1.13 -5.36
C TYR A 131 -2.81 1.71 -5.78
N TRP A 132 -3.63 2.06 -4.80
CA TRP A 132 -4.92 2.71 -5.01
C TRP A 132 -4.72 4.21 -5.23
N MET A 133 -5.05 4.66 -6.44
CA MET A 133 -5.09 6.08 -6.77
C MET A 133 -6.43 6.64 -6.30
N ALA A 134 -6.43 7.51 -5.29
CA ALA A 134 -7.65 8.13 -4.77
C ALA A 134 -8.16 9.23 -5.72
N THR A 135 -8.66 8.83 -6.89
CA THR A 135 -9.06 9.74 -7.98
C THR A 135 -10.44 10.37 -7.77
N GLU A 136 -11.20 9.88 -6.79
CA GLU A 136 -12.52 10.39 -6.41
C GLU A 136 -12.46 11.56 -5.42
N ASP A 137 -11.26 11.86 -4.91
CA ASP A 137 -11.06 13.00 -4.02
C ASP A 137 -11.23 14.32 -4.79
N HIS A 138 -11.90 15.27 -4.15
CA HIS A 138 -12.25 16.57 -4.71
C HIS A 138 -11.37 17.70 -4.14
N ASP A 139 -10.47 17.39 -3.20
CA ASP A 139 -9.52 18.36 -2.65
C ASP A 139 -8.37 18.61 -3.63
N PHE A 140 -8.63 19.47 -4.61
CA PHE A 140 -7.63 19.87 -5.59
C PHE A 140 -6.48 20.68 -4.96
N GLU A 141 -6.75 21.45 -3.91
CA GLU A 141 -5.74 22.30 -3.26
C GLU A 141 -4.63 21.46 -2.61
N GLU A 142 -4.96 20.28 -2.09
CA GLU A 142 -3.98 19.37 -1.51
C GLU A 142 -2.99 18.81 -2.56
N ILE A 143 -3.46 18.56 -3.79
CA ILE A 143 -2.65 17.85 -4.80
C ILE A 143 -1.99 18.76 -5.85
N ASN A 144 -2.38 20.02 -5.92
CA ASN A 144 -1.97 20.92 -7.01
C ASN A 144 -0.54 21.46 -6.90
N HIS A 145 0.21 21.13 -5.85
CA HIS A 145 1.51 21.73 -5.59
C HIS A 145 2.59 20.72 -5.20
N VAL A 146 3.85 21.12 -5.39
CA VAL A 146 5.03 20.41 -4.90
C VAL A 146 6.02 21.43 -4.36
N SER A 147 6.76 21.07 -3.31
CA SER A 147 7.86 21.89 -2.78
C SER A 147 9.19 21.38 -3.34
N VAL A 148 9.92 22.26 -4.05
CA VAL A 148 11.25 21.98 -4.60
C VAL A 148 12.17 23.12 -4.16
N ASP A 149 13.25 22.79 -3.44
CA ASP A 149 14.21 23.76 -2.91
C ASP A 149 13.52 24.94 -2.17
N GLU A 150 12.58 24.59 -1.26
CA GLU A 150 11.76 25.53 -0.47
C GLU A 150 10.80 26.41 -1.30
N LYS A 151 10.72 26.19 -2.62
CA LYS A 151 9.76 26.87 -3.50
C LYS A 151 8.56 25.99 -3.75
N ASN A 152 7.38 26.55 -3.54
CA ASN A 152 6.13 25.89 -3.93
C ASN A 152 5.85 26.15 -5.40
N ILE A 153 5.74 25.06 -6.17
CA ILE A 153 5.32 25.06 -7.56
C ILE A 153 3.87 24.57 -7.56
N SER A 154 2.94 25.42 -7.95
CA SER A 154 1.51 25.11 -7.98
C SER A 154 0.99 25.09 -9.41
N TRP A 155 0.12 24.12 -9.71
CA TRP A 155 -0.71 24.13 -10.90
C TRP A 155 -1.92 25.03 -10.65
N ILE A 156 -1.93 26.18 -11.31
CA ILE A 156 -3.03 27.13 -11.28
C ILE A 156 -3.85 26.89 -12.56
N GLN A 157 -5.13 26.59 -12.38
CA GLN A 157 -6.08 26.38 -13.47
C GLN A 157 -6.60 27.71 -14.02
#